data_AF-A0A316VCM1-F1
#
_entry.id   AF-A0A316VCM1-F1
#
_cell.length_a   1.000
_cell.length_b   1.000
_cell.length_c   1.000
_cell.angle_alpha   90.00
_cell.angle_beta   90.00
_cell.angle_gamma   90.00
#
_symmetry.space_group_name_H-M   'P 1'
#
loop_
_entity.id
_entity.type
_entity.pdbx_description
1 polymer ?
#
loop_
_entity_poly.entity_id
_entity_poly.type
_entity_poly.pdbx_seq_one_letter_code
_entity_poly.pdbx_strand_id
1 'polypeptide(L)'
;AGVVQYIYPFGFSAGMFALLRKLENIASTRQVSQTVKDKRRSLFIDIFLGIICPLLLVPLRYIVQGHRSDVVIGMMCITPLYASVPALFLSQLPPLLLATTNAILAAIVLHWFILRTRHFSALFHSNGIGLTKRRYLRLMLLSFMEILITWPLNIYVFAYNIKYVAFQPYKSWNYVHAGFNKVYEVPYEGNIPATKAALEIGRWAGIAAGVVFFGFFGLSKQVSNKVLLSGEIELTCSLFTFHSLGWKVSQ
;
A
#
# COMPACT_ATOMS: atom_id res chain seq x y z
N ALA A 1 17.88 -1.07 -1.04
CA ALA A 1 17.10 0.14 -1.33
C ALA A 1 16.19 -0.06 -2.55
N GLY A 2 16.70 -0.32 -3.76
CA GLY A 2 15.84 -0.39 -4.95
C GLY A 2 14.84 -1.55 -5.03
N VAL A 3 15.10 -2.69 -4.36
CA VAL A 3 14.08 -3.75 -4.18
C VAL A 3 12.83 -3.23 -3.47
N VAL A 4 13.01 -2.35 -2.48
CA VAL A 4 11.89 -1.77 -1.71
C VAL A 4 11.05 -0.85 -2.58
N GLN A 5 11.68 -0.03 -3.44
CA GLN A 5 10.96 0.85 -4.37
C GLN A 5 10.08 0.07 -5.35
N TYR A 6 10.55 -1.11 -5.77
CA TYR A 6 9.83 -1.95 -6.70
C TYR A 6 8.66 -2.70 -6.06
N ILE A 7 8.83 -3.20 -4.84
CA ILE A 7 7.78 -3.93 -4.11
C ILE A 7 6.72 -2.97 -3.57
N TYR A 8 7.09 -1.75 -3.21
CA TYR A 8 6.20 -0.79 -2.54
C TYR A 8 4.86 -0.56 -3.27
N PRO A 9 4.81 -0.24 -4.58
CA PRO A 9 3.54 -0.04 -5.29
C PRO A 9 2.67 -1.28 -5.27
N PHE A 10 3.27 -2.45 -5.50
CA PHE A 10 2.55 -3.73 -5.47
C PHE A 10 1.99 -4.03 -4.08
N GLY A 11 2.81 -3.88 -3.04
CA GLY A 11 2.41 -4.10 -1.65
C GLY A 11 1.32 -3.14 -1.19
N PHE A 12 1.40 -1.87 -1.60
CA PHE A 12 0.36 -0.87 -1.35
C PHE A 12 -0.97 -1.29 -1.99
N SER A 13 -0.97 -1.64 -3.28
CA SER A 13 -2.18 -2.08 -3.99
C SER A 13 -2.74 -3.40 -3.43
N ALA A 14 -1.89 -4.35 -3.05
CA ALA A 14 -2.29 -5.62 -2.44
C ALA A 14 -2.92 -5.42 -1.04
N GLY A 15 -2.36 -4.53 -0.23
CA GLY A 15 -2.93 -4.14 1.06
C GLY A 15 -4.30 -3.48 0.90
N MET A 16 -4.43 -2.59 -0.08
CA MET A 16 -5.70 -1.93 -0.40
C MET A 16 -6.74 -2.94 -0.90
N PHE A 17 -6.36 -3.91 -1.73
CA PHE A 17 -7.22 -5.01 -2.17
C PHE A 17 -7.80 -5.79 -1.00
N ALA A 18 -6.95 -6.21 -0.05
CA ALA A 18 -7.36 -6.95 1.14
C ALA A 18 -8.33 -6.12 2.01
N LEU A 19 -8.07 -4.82 2.13
CA LEU A 19 -8.95 -3.89 2.85
C LEU A 19 -10.31 -3.74 2.16
N LEU A 20 -10.34 -3.51 0.85
CA LEU A 20 -11.57 -3.37 0.06
C LEU A 20 -12.40 -4.66 0.08
N ARG A 21 -11.78 -5.84 0.04
CA ARG A 21 -12.51 -7.12 0.19
C ARG A 21 -13.15 -7.28 1.56
N LYS A 22 -12.48 -6.86 2.64
CA LYS A 22 -13.08 -6.86 3.97
C LYS A 22 -14.27 -5.89 4.02
N LEU A 23 -14.15 -4.73 3.37
CA LEU A 23 -15.23 -3.76 3.27
C LEU A 23 -16.41 -4.27 2.44
N GLU A 24 -16.17 -4.94 1.32
CA GLU A 24 -17.20 -5.53 0.46
C GLU A 24 -18.00 -6.60 1.20
N ASN A 25 -17.34 -7.45 1.98
CA ASN A 25 -18.01 -8.45 2.81
C ASN A 25 -18.87 -7.83 3.93
N ILE A 26 -18.45 -6.69 4.50
CA ILE A 26 -19.24 -5.94 5.49
C ILE A 26 -20.43 -5.23 4.81
N ALA A 27 -20.18 -4.57 3.68
CA ALA A 27 -21.16 -3.76 2.95
C ALA A 27 -22.27 -4.61 2.31
N SER A 28 -21.97 -5.84 1.91
CA SER A 28 -22.95 -6.79 1.35
C SER A 28 -23.69 -7.62 2.41
N THR A 29 -23.40 -7.45 3.70
CA THR A 29 -23.85 -8.35 4.81
C THR A 29 -23.39 -9.80 4.64
N ARG A 30 -22.58 -10.11 3.62
CA ARG A 30 -22.09 -11.46 3.36
C ARG A 30 -21.28 -12.03 4.53
N GLN A 31 -20.66 -11.18 5.35
CA GLN A 31 -19.96 -11.59 6.57
C GLN A 31 -20.82 -12.49 7.49
N VAL A 32 -22.14 -12.29 7.55
CA VAL A 32 -23.05 -13.09 8.40
C VAL A 32 -23.27 -14.49 7.82
N SER A 33 -23.11 -14.66 6.50
CA SER A 33 -23.30 -15.92 5.78
C SER A 33 -21.97 -16.62 5.44
N GLN A 34 -20.83 -16.11 5.93
CA GLN A 34 -19.52 -16.68 5.59
C GLN A 34 -19.27 -18.02 6.25
N THR A 35 -19.00 -19.03 5.42
CA THR A 35 -18.57 -20.35 5.89
C THR A 35 -17.09 -20.34 6.33
N VAL A 36 -16.67 -21.35 7.10
CA VAL A 36 -15.25 -21.53 7.48
C VAL A 36 -14.35 -21.67 6.26
N LYS A 37 -14.86 -22.30 5.18
CA LYS A 37 -14.15 -22.47 3.91
C LYS A 37 -13.90 -21.14 3.21
N ASP A 38 -14.87 -20.23 3.21
CA ASP A 38 -14.73 -18.90 2.61
C ASP A 38 -13.69 -18.05 3.34
N LYS A 39 -13.66 -18.13 4.68
CA LYS A 39 -12.65 -17.45 5.50
C LYS A 39 -11.25 -17.96 5.20
N ARG A 40 -11.06 -19.28 5.10
CA ARG A 40 -9.76 -19.88 4.72
C ARG A 40 -9.32 -19.45 3.32
N ARG A 41 -10.22 -19.47 2.34
CA ARG A 41 -9.92 -19.01 0.98
C ARG A 41 -9.51 -17.53 0.96
N SER A 42 -10.20 -16.68 1.73
CA SER A 42 -9.85 -15.27 1.80
C SER A 42 -8.47 -15.05 2.40
N LEU A 43 -8.16 -15.74 3.50
CA LEU A 43 -6.86 -15.67 4.14
C LEU A 43 -5.74 -16.18 3.23
N PHE A 44 -5.99 -17.25 2.46
CA PHE A 44 -5.04 -17.74 1.47
C PHE A 44 -4.75 -16.71 0.39
N ILE A 45 -5.77 -16.02 -0.13
CA ILE A 45 -5.58 -14.93 -1.11
C ILE A 45 -4.76 -13.78 -0.51
N ASP A 46 -5.08 -13.38 0.72
CA ASP A 46 -4.38 -12.27 1.38
C ASP A 46 -2.91 -12.61 1.67
N ILE A 47 -2.60 -13.85 2.07
CA ILE A 47 -1.22 -14.35 2.25
C ILE A 47 -0.51 -14.46 0.90
N PHE A 48 -1.19 -14.96 -0.12
CA PHE A 48 -0.62 -15.12 -1.44
C PHE A 48 -0.21 -13.76 -2.02
N LEU A 49 -1.10 -12.77 -1.99
CA LEU A 49 -0.81 -11.42 -2.47
C LEU A 49 0.17 -10.66 -1.57
N GLY A 50 0.09 -10.84 -0.25
CA GLY A 50 0.93 -10.09 0.70
C GLY A 50 2.35 -10.61 0.87
N ILE A 51 2.59 -11.92 0.64
CA ILE A 51 3.87 -12.57 0.95
C ILE A 51 4.41 -13.30 -0.28
N ILE A 52 3.62 -14.21 -0.86
CA ILE A 52 4.11 -15.09 -1.93
C ILE A 52 4.41 -14.29 -3.21
N CYS A 53 3.51 -13.42 -3.63
CA CYS A 53 3.71 -12.58 -4.81
C CYS A 53 4.95 -11.68 -4.69
N PRO A 54 5.17 -10.91 -3.60
CA PRO A 54 6.41 -10.15 -3.42
C PRO A 54 7.67 -11.03 -3.46
N LEU A 55 7.65 -12.19 -2.81
CA LEU A 55 8.79 -13.14 -2.84
C LEU A 55 9.09 -13.64 -4.25
N LEU A 56 8.08 -13.78 -5.12
CA LEU A 56 8.26 -14.13 -6.53
C LEU A 56 8.69 -12.93 -7.39
N LEU A 57 8.20 -11.73 -7.10
CA LEU A 57 8.52 -10.53 -7.88
C LEU A 57 9.97 -10.08 -7.70
N VAL A 58 10.58 -10.34 -6.54
CA VAL A 58 12.00 -10.02 -6.25
C VAL A 58 12.97 -10.70 -7.22
N PRO A 59 12.98 -12.04 -7.38
CA PRO A 59 13.88 -12.69 -8.33
C PRO A 59 13.55 -12.32 -9.78
N LEU A 60 12.27 -12.16 -10.12
CA LEU A 60 11.83 -11.73 -11.46
C LEU A 60 12.37 -10.36 -11.84
N ARG A 61 12.59 -9.48 -10.86
CA ARG A 61 13.17 -8.15 -11.09
C ARG A 61 14.59 -8.23 -11.66
N TYR A 62 15.38 -9.23 -11.30
CA TYR A 62 16.75 -9.36 -11.81
C TYR A 62 16.78 -9.47 -13.33
N ILE A 63 15.77 -10.12 -13.94
CA ILE A 63 15.68 -10.30 -15.39
C ILE A 63 15.74 -8.97 -16.17
N VAL A 64 15.20 -7.90 -15.57
CA VAL A 64 15.03 -6.59 -16.19
C VAL A 64 15.93 -5.52 -15.57
N GLN A 65 16.88 -5.93 -14.74
CA GLN A 65 17.83 -5.04 -14.09
C GLN A 65 19.11 -4.97 -14.92
N GLY A 66 19.43 -3.79 -15.46
CA GLY A 66 20.63 -3.61 -16.31
C GLY A 66 21.94 -3.61 -15.52
N HIS A 67 21.96 -2.90 -14.39
CA HIS A 67 23.14 -2.81 -13.51
C HIS A 67 22.73 -2.72 -12.04
N ARG A 68 23.71 -2.82 -11.14
CA ARG A 68 23.50 -3.03 -9.71
C ARG A 68 22.68 -1.91 -9.07
N SER A 69 23.10 -0.67 -9.27
CA SER A 69 22.44 0.49 -8.68
C SER A 69 22.97 1.81 -9.21
N ASP A 70 22.13 2.83 -9.17
CA ASP A 70 22.52 4.23 -9.31
C ASP A 70 22.42 4.93 -7.96
N VAL A 71 23.50 5.61 -7.58
CA VAL A 71 23.55 6.43 -6.38
C VAL A 71 23.24 7.87 -6.79
N VAL A 72 22.05 8.34 -6.43
CA VAL A 72 21.69 9.74 -6.64
C VAL A 72 22.21 10.56 -5.46
N ILE A 73 23.18 11.44 -5.73
CA ILE A 73 23.85 12.23 -4.69
C ILE A 73 22.81 13.11 -3.97
N GLY A 74 22.76 13.03 -2.64
CA GLY A 74 21.83 13.78 -1.80
C GLY A 74 20.43 13.16 -1.62
N MET A 75 20.16 11.98 -2.19
CA MET A 75 18.90 11.26 -1.99
C MET A 75 19.12 9.79 -1.62
N MET A 76 18.70 8.86 -2.47
CA MET A 76 18.70 7.43 -2.21
C MET A 76 19.28 6.66 -3.38
N CYS A 77 19.70 5.43 -3.09
CA CYS A 77 20.11 4.45 -4.09
C CYS A 77 18.86 3.92 -4.82
N ILE A 78 18.86 4.07 -6.15
CA ILE A 78 17.81 3.55 -7.03
C ILE A 78 18.35 2.37 -7.83
N THR A 79 17.46 1.44 -8.17
CA THR A 79 17.84 0.33 -9.04
C THR A 79 17.33 0.61 -10.45
N PRO A 80 18.22 0.73 -11.45
CA PRO A 80 17.83 0.99 -12.83
C PRO A 80 16.86 -0.09 -13.34
N LEU A 81 15.96 0.34 -14.22
CA LEU A 81 15.09 -0.56 -14.97
C LEU A 81 15.50 -0.52 -16.44
N TYR A 82 15.84 -1.67 -17.00
CA TYR A 82 16.06 -1.76 -18.44
C TYR A 82 14.71 -1.74 -19.16
N ALA A 83 14.34 -0.56 -19.70
CA ALA A 83 13.07 -0.34 -20.37
C ALA A 83 12.95 -1.21 -21.62
N SER A 84 12.28 -2.34 -21.46
CA SER A 84 12.13 -3.39 -22.47
C SER A 84 10.75 -4.02 -22.35
N VAL A 85 10.35 -4.82 -23.34
CA VAL A 85 9.05 -5.52 -23.30
C VAL A 85 8.90 -6.38 -22.03
N PRO A 86 9.90 -7.15 -21.58
CA PRO A 86 9.81 -7.85 -20.30
C PRO A 86 9.61 -6.93 -19.10
N ALA A 87 10.19 -5.71 -19.11
CA ALA A 87 10.00 -4.75 -18.04
C ALA A 87 8.54 -4.26 -17.94
N LEU A 88 7.81 -4.12 -19.06
CA LEU A 88 6.38 -3.83 -19.02
C LEU A 88 5.60 -4.90 -18.27
N PHE A 89 5.78 -6.16 -18.65
CA PHE A 89 5.07 -7.30 -18.05
C PHE A 89 5.44 -7.58 -16.61
N LEU A 90 6.73 -7.45 -16.27
CA LEU A 90 7.20 -7.78 -14.94
C LEU A 90 6.97 -6.61 -13.98
N SER A 91 7.18 -5.37 -14.41
CA SER A 91 7.24 -4.23 -13.48
C SER A 91 6.06 -3.26 -13.53
N GLN A 92 5.49 -3.00 -14.71
CA GLN A 92 4.46 -1.98 -14.87
C GLN A 92 3.04 -2.55 -14.86
N LEU A 93 2.85 -3.74 -15.43
CA LEU A 93 1.54 -4.38 -15.52
C LEU A 93 1.00 -4.91 -14.18
N PRO A 94 1.77 -5.58 -13.30
CA PRO A 94 1.22 -6.11 -12.05
C PRO A 94 0.57 -5.07 -11.13
N PRO A 95 1.19 -3.90 -10.84
CA PRO A 95 0.53 -2.88 -10.02
C PRO A 95 -0.69 -2.26 -10.73
N LEU A 96 -0.66 -2.12 -12.06
CA LEU A 96 -1.79 -1.60 -12.83
C LEU A 96 -3.00 -2.54 -12.76
N LEU A 97 -2.79 -3.84 -12.95
CA LEU A 97 -3.83 -4.86 -12.87
C LEU A 97 -4.44 -4.92 -11.46
N LEU A 98 -3.61 -4.82 -10.42
CA LEU A 98 -4.15 -4.75 -9.06
C LEU A 98 -4.94 -3.45 -8.83
N ALA A 99 -4.43 -2.30 -9.27
CA ALA A 99 -5.12 -1.03 -9.13
C ALA A 99 -6.48 -1.02 -9.87
N THR A 100 -6.59 -1.65 -11.04
CA THR A 100 -7.88 -1.78 -11.75
C THR A 100 -8.83 -2.71 -11.01
N THR A 101 -8.35 -3.84 -10.46
CA THR A 101 -9.19 -4.72 -9.64
C THR A 101 -9.69 -4.03 -8.36
N ASN A 102 -8.85 -3.19 -7.74
CA ASN A 102 -9.22 -2.37 -6.59
C ASN A 102 -10.31 -1.37 -6.97
N ALA A 103 -10.18 -0.68 -8.09
CA ALA A 103 -11.19 0.29 -8.55
C ALA A 103 -12.57 -0.38 -8.76
N ILE A 104 -12.59 -1.58 -9.36
CA ILE A 104 -13.82 -2.37 -9.54
C ILE A 104 -14.43 -2.73 -8.19
N LEU A 105 -13.62 -3.27 -7.26
CA LEU A 105 -14.09 -3.61 -5.91
C LEU A 105 -14.59 -2.38 -5.14
N ALA A 106 -13.87 -1.26 -5.23
CA ALA A 106 -14.26 -0.01 -4.61
C ALA A 106 -15.61 0.50 -5.16
N ALA A 107 -15.86 0.35 -6.47
CA ALA A 107 -17.13 0.71 -7.09
C ALA A 107 -18.28 -0.18 -6.58
N ILE A 108 -18.04 -1.49 -6.44
CA ILE A 108 -19.01 -2.44 -5.87
C ILE A 108 -19.31 -2.08 -4.40
N VAL A 109 -18.27 -1.84 -3.60
CA VAL A 109 -18.40 -1.42 -2.19
C VAL A 109 -19.24 -0.14 -2.09
N LEU A 110 -18.93 0.85 -2.92
CA LEU A 110 -19.66 2.11 -2.97
C LEU A 110 -21.12 1.91 -3.38
N HIS A 111 -21.39 1.05 -4.36
CA HIS A 111 -22.74 0.72 -4.79
C HIS A 111 -23.59 0.13 -3.64
N TRP A 112 -23.07 -0.89 -2.94
CA TRP A 112 -23.74 -1.49 -1.78
C TRP A 112 -23.98 -0.49 -0.66
N PHE A 113 -23.01 0.39 -0.42
CA PHE A 113 -23.18 1.46 0.58
C PHE A 113 -24.27 2.46 0.17
N ILE A 114 -24.30 2.92 -1.08
CA ILE A 114 -25.35 3.85 -1.54
C ILE A 114 -26.73 3.19 -1.44
N LEU A 115 -26.87 1.95 -1.91
CA LEU A 115 -28.13 1.20 -1.84
C LEU A 115 -28.62 1.08 -0.41
N ARG A 116 -27.75 0.68 0.52
CA ARG A 116 -28.08 0.55 1.94
C ARG A 116 -28.43 1.88 2.59
N THR A 117 -27.76 2.96 2.22
CA THR A 117 -28.04 4.30 2.75
C THR A 117 -29.46 4.74 2.39
N ARG A 118 -29.95 4.40 1.19
CA ARG A 118 -31.34 4.68 0.78
C ARG A 118 -32.37 3.96 1.65
N HIS A 119 -32.08 2.73 2.10
CA HIS A 119 -32.94 1.99 3.03
C HIS A 119 -32.83 2.47 4.48
N PHE A 120 -31.68 3.06 4.88
CA PHE A 120 -31.43 3.56 6.24
C PHE A 120 -31.79 5.04 6.44
N SER A 121 -32.18 5.79 5.40
CA SER A 121 -32.68 7.17 5.55
C SER A 121 -33.90 7.29 6.48
N ALA A 122 -34.66 6.21 6.66
CA ALA A 122 -35.77 6.13 7.62
C ALA A 122 -35.31 5.86 9.09
N LEU A 123 -34.11 5.31 9.30
CA LEU A 123 -33.60 4.88 10.61
C LEU A 123 -32.65 5.89 11.26
N PHE A 124 -32.40 7.05 10.62
CA PHE A 124 -31.60 8.12 11.22
C PHE A 124 -32.24 8.79 12.45
N HIS A 125 -33.48 8.41 12.82
CA HIS A 125 -34.17 8.84 14.02
C HIS A 125 -34.06 7.88 15.22
N SER A 126 -33.60 6.63 15.04
CA SER A 126 -33.47 5.70 16.18
C SER A 126 -32.01 5.60 16.63
N ASN A 127 -31.73 6.29 17.74
CA ASN A 127 -30.50 6.12 18.51
C ASN A 127 -30.29 4.63 18.85
N GLY A 128 -29.11 4.08 18.53
CA GLY A 128 -28.58 3.01 19.38
C GLY A 128 -27.63 1.97 18.77
N ILE A 129 -27.90 1.38 17.60
CA ILE A 129 -27.37 0.01 17.37
C ILE A 129 -26.59 -0.23 16.05
N GLY A 130 -26.50 0.73 15.12
CA GLY A 130 -25.73 0.57 13.87
C GLY A 130 -24.44 1.39 13.86
N LEU A 131 -23.31 0.80 13.45
CA LEU A 131 -22.02 1.41 13.09
C LEU A 131 -22.02 2.96 13.07
N THR A 132 -21.26 3.60 13.96
CA THR A 132 -21.21 5.08 14.10
C THR A 132 -21.07 5.78 12.74
N LYS A 133 -21.97 6.72 12.41
CA LYS A 133 -22.02 7.46 11.12
C LYS A 133 -20.64 7.93 10.61
N ARG A 134 -19.75 8.33 11.52
CA ARG A 134 -18.36 8.73 11.20
C ARG A 134 -17.50 7.61 10.62
N ARG A 135 -17.61 6.38 11.15
CA ARG A 135 -16.88 5.22 10.63
C ARG A 135 -17.36 4.86 9.23
N TYR A 136 -18.67 4.96 9.01
CA TYR A 136 -19.29 4.70 7.72
C TYR A 136 -18.80 5.66 6.63
N LEU A 137 -18.85 6.98 6.89
CA LEU A 137 -18.38 7.99 5.94
C LEU A 137 -16.89 7.87 5.61
N ARG A 138 -16.05 7.53 6.60
CA ARG A 138 -14.61 7.30 6.40
C ARG A 138 -14.33 6.16 5.42
N LEU A 139 -15.07 5.06 5.52
CA LEU A 139 -14.91 3.91 4.64
C LEU A 139 -15.39 4.21 3.21
N MET A 140 -16.47 4.97 3.08
CA MET A 140 -16.96 5.43 1.78
C MET A 140 -15.95 6.38 1.10
N LEU A 141 -15.40 7.34 1.85
CA LEU A 141 -14.36 8.24 1.36
C LEU A 141 -13.11 7.48 0.89
N LEU A 142 -12.70 6.43 1.60
CA LEU A 142 -11.59 5.59 1.17
C LEU A 142 -11.84 4.94 -0.20
N SER A 143 -13.04 4.36 -0.42
CA SER A 143 -13.40 3.79 -1.72
C SER A 143 -13.47 4.85 -2.83
N PHE A 144 -13.94 6.07 -2.52
CA PHE A 144 -13.92 7.19 -3.48
C PHE A 144 -12.50 7.61 -3.85
N MET A 145 -11.60 7.73 -2.88
CA MET A 145 -10.20 8.10 -3.13
C MET A 145 -9.50 7.07 -4.01
N GLU A 146 -9.81 5.79 -3.84
CA GLU A 146 -9.24 4.75 -4.70
C GLU A 146 -9.65 4.91 -6.17
N ILE A 147 -10.93 5.22 -6.43
CA ILE A 147 -11.47 5.39 -7.79
C ILE A 147 -11.00 6.71 -8.42
N LEU A 148 -10.99 7.81 -7.66
CA LEU A 148 -10.74 9.14 -8.20
C LEU A 148 -9.26 9.54 -8.23
N ILE A 149 -8.44 8.98 -7.33
CA ILE A 149 -7.04 9.37 -7.19
C ILE A 149 -6.13 8.20 -7.55
N THR A 150 -6.22 7.09 -6.82
CA THR A 150 -5.25 5.98 -6.98
C THR A 150 -5.30 5.37 -8.37
N TRP A 151 -6.49 5.06 -8.89
CA TRP A 151 -6.65 4.40 -10.18
C TRP A 151 -6.22 5.28 -11.38
N PRO A 152 -6.68 6.55 -11.50
CA PRO A 152 -6.23 7.43 -12.57
C PRO A 152 -4.73 7.73 -12.51
N LEU A 153 -4.16 7.85 -11.30
CA LEU A 153 -2.73 8.04 -11.13
C LEU A 153 -1.92 6.85 -11.66
N ASN A 154 -2.35 5.61 -11.37
CA ASN A 154 -1.70 4.40 -11.90
C ASN A 154 -1.76 4.35 -13.44
N ILE A 155 -2.92 4.69 -14.03
CA ILE A 155 -3.07 4.77 -15.48
C ILE A 155 -2.17 5.86 -16.07
N TYR A 156 -2.14 7.04 -15.45
CA TYR A 156 -1.30 8.16 -15.90
C TYR A 156 0.18 7.78 -15.89
N VAL A 157 0.66 7.19 -14.79
CA VAL A 157 2.06 6.73 -14.67
C VAL A 157 2.36 5.68 -15.74
N PHE A 158 1.47 4.72 -15.97
CA PHE A 158 1.63 3.71 -17.02
C PHE A 158 1.72 4.33 -18.42
N ALA A 159 0.78 5.21 -18.77
CA ALA A 159 0.74 5.88 -20.06
C ALA A 159 1.96 6.80 -20.26
N TYR A 160 2.39 7.50 -19.21
CA TYR A 160 3.59 8.32 -19.21
C TYR A 160 4.83 7.48 -19.50
N ASN A 161 4.97 6.34 -18.81
CA ASN A 161 6.09 5.44 -19.03
C ASN A 161 6.11 4.89 -20.47
N ILE A 162 4.96 4.53 -21.03
CA ILE A 162 4.89 4.04 -22.40
C ILE A 162 5.30 5.11 -23.42
N LYS A 163 4.85 6.35 -23.21
CA LYS A 163 5.01 7.44 -24.18
C LYS A 163 6.41 8.06 -24.15
N TYR A 164 6.99 8.22 -22.97
CA TYR A 164 8.20 9.03 -22.78
C TYR A 164 9.45 8.21 -22.48
N VAL A 165 9.33 6.93 -22.13
CA VAL A 165 10.50 6.04 -21.94
C VAL A 165 10.78 5.30 -23.23
N ALA A 166 11.97 5.52 -23.79
CA ALA A 166 12.40 4.84 -25.01
C ALA A 166 12.63 3.34 -24.75
N PHE A 167 11.74 2.48 -25.25
CA PHE A 167 11.90 1.03 -25.16
C PHE A 167 13.06 0.54 -26.01
N GLN A 168 13.92 -0.26 -25.38
CA GLN A 168 15.04 -0.93 -26.03
C GLN A 168 14.72 -2.42 -26.23
N PRO A 169 15.13 -3.01 -27.36
CA PRO A 169 14.89 -4.43 -27.62
C PRO A 169 15.69 -5.30 -26.65
N TYR A 170 15.02 -6.28 -26.04
CA TYR A 170 15.67 -7.27 -25.17
C TYR A 170 16.41 -8.29 -26.04
N LYS A 171 17.70 -8.06 -26.32
CA LYS A 171 18.50 -8.92 -27.22
C LYS A 171 18.88 -10.26 -26.59
N SER A 172 19.52 -10.23 -25.42
CA SER A 172 19.95 -11.42 -24.69
C SER A 172 20.23 -11.10 -23.23
N TRP A 173 20.25 -12.11 -22.37
CA TRP A 173 20.60 -11.97 -20.95
C TRP A 173 21.96 -11.29 -20.78
N ASN A 174 22.97 -11.76 -21.52
CA ASN A 174 24.34 -11.25 -21.46
C ASN A 174 24.44 -9.79 -21.90
N TYR A 175 23.60 -9.35 -22.84
CA TYR A 175 23.57 -7.97 -23.29
C TYR A 175 23.03 -7.03 -22.21
N VAL A 176 21.91 -7.42 -21.56
CA VAL A 176 21.28 -6.60 -20.52
C VAL A 176 22.14 -6.54 -19.26
N HIS A 177 22.82 -7.63 -18.91
CA HIS A 177 23.66 -7.74 -17.72
C HIS A 177 25.14 -7.43 -17.97
N ALA A 178 25.48 -6.86 -19.14
CA ALA A 178 26.85 -6.49 -19.46
C ALA A 178 27.37 -5.46 -18.45
N GLY A 179 28.32 -5.86 -17.61
CA GLY A 179 28.86 -4.98 -16.56
C GLY A 179 27.89 -4.74 -15.40
N PHE A 180 27.06 -5.73 -15.05
CA PHE A 180 26.06 -5.63 -13.98
C PHE A 180 26.61 -5.07 -12.65
N ASN A 181 27.86 -5.39 -12.28
CA ASN A 181 28.47 -4.92 -11.03
C ASN A 181 28.79 -3.42 -10.99
N LYS A 182 28.56 -2.68 -12.08
CA LYS A 182 28.77 -1.23 -12.11
C LYS A 182 27.75 -0.50 -11.24
N VAL A 183 28.26 0.50 -10.52
CA VAL A 183 27.47 1.46 -9.77
C VAL A 183 27.78 2.83 -10.35
N TYR A 184 26.75 3.55 -10.80
CA TYR A 184 26.92 4.91 -11.31
C TYR A 184 26.52 5.92 -10.25
N GLU A 185 27.24 7.04 -10.23
CA GLU A 185 26.88 8.20 -9.42
C GLU A 185 26.18 9.20 -10.33
N VAL A 186 24.95 9.58 -9.96
CA VAL A 186 24.12 10.49 -10.74
C VAL A 186 23.92 11.77 -9.93
N PRO A 187 24.41 12.93 -10.40
CA PRO A 187 24.18 14.19 -9.71
C PRO A 187 22.70 14.55 -9.77
N TYR A 188 22.10 14.92 -8.64
CA TYR A 188 20.69 15.28 -8.59
C TYR A 188 20.34 16.46 -9.51
N GLU A 189 21.19 17.49 -9.52
CA GLU A 189 20.96 18.72 -10.26
C GLU A 189 20.98 18.54 -11.79
N GLY A 190 21.73 17.55 -12.30
CA GLY A 190 21.83 17.24 -13.73
C GLY A 190 20.62 16.51 -14.31
N ASN A 191 19.67 16.08 -13.48
CA ASN A 191 18.49 15.35 -13.96
C ASN A 191 17.43 16.28 -14.57
N ILE A 192 16.72 15.77 -15.59
CA ILE A 192 15.55 16.43 -16.17
C ILE A 192 14.44 16.62 -15.11
N PRO A 193 13.62 17.69 -15.21
CA PRO A 193 12.59 18.01 -14.22
C PRO A 193 11.62 16.86 -13.92
N ALA A 194 11.26 16.08 -14.95
CA ALA A 194 10.36 14.94 -14.80
C ALA A 194 10.93 13.83 -13.89
N THR A 195 12.22 13.51 -14.05
CA THR A 195 12.90 12.51 -13.22
C THR A 195 13.04 13.00 -11.78
N LYS A 196 13.32 14.29 -11.57
CA LYS A 196 13.35 14.91 -10.24
C LYS A 196 11.98 14.80 -9.56
N ALA A 197 10.91 15.15 -10.26
CA ALA A 197 9.55 15.03 -9.74
C ALA A 197 9.19 13.59 -9.37
N ALA A 198 9.54 12.60 -10.21
CA ALA A 198 9.27 11.19 -9.91
C ALA A 198 10.03 10.69 -8.66
N LEU A 199 11.28 11.10 -8.49
CA LEU A 199 12.10 10.76 -7.32
C LEU A 199 11.51 11.36 -6.04
N GLU A 200 11.09 12.62 -6.10
CA GLU A 200 10.44 13.31 -4.98
C GLU A 200 9.07 12.72 -4.64
N ILE A 201 8.23 12.44 -5.63
CA ILE A 201 6.94 11.77 -5.42
C ILE A 201 7.16 10.41 -4.77
N GLY A 202 8.13 9.62 -5.23
CA GLY A 202 8.48 8.33 -4.63
C GLY A 202 8.92 8.46 -3.16
N ARG A 203 9.66 9.53 -2.83
CA ARG A 203 10.10 9.83 -1.46
C ARG A 203 8.94 10.19 -0.54
N TRP A 204 8.03 11.04 -0.99
CA TRP A 204 6.92 11.55 -0.18
C TRP A 204 5.70 10.63 -0.15
N ALA A 205 5.54 9.74 -1.14
CA ALA A 205 4.36 8.87 -1.25
C ALA A 205 4.13 8.00 0.00
N GLY A 206 5.19 7.43 0.59
CA GLY A 206 5.07 6.62 1.80
C GLY A 206 4.61 7.43 3.02
N ILE A 207 5.14 8.65 3.17
CA ILE A 207 4.76 9.57 4.26
C ILE A 207 3.30 9.99 4.07
N ALA A 208 2.93 10.39 2.86
CA ALA A 208 1.56 10.76 2.53
C ALA A 208 0.58 9.61 2.79
N ALA A 209 0.92 8.39 2.38
CA ALA A 209 0.12 7.20 2.64
C ALA A 209 -0.07 6.94 4.14
N GLY A 210 0.99 7.10 4.94
CA GLY A 210 0.94 6.98 6.40
C GLY A 210 0.03 8.02 7.06
N VAL A 211 0.15 9.29 6.64
CA VAL A 211 -0.71 10.39 7.14
C VAL A 211 -2.17 10.13 6.80
N VAL A 212 -2.46 9.72 5.56
CA VAL A 212 -3.81 9.37 5.12
C VAL A 212 -4.35 8.20 5.95
N PHE A 213 -3.58 7.13 6.10
CA PHE A 213 -3.96 5.97 6.90
C PHE A 213 -4.27 6.35 8.35
N PHE A 214 -3.42 7.17 8.97
CA PHE A 214 -3.63 7.67 10.33
C PHE A 214 -4.90 8.55 10.43
N GLY A 215 -5.16 9.42 9.45
CA GLY A 215 -6.36 10.24 9.41
C GLY A 215 -7.65 9.40 9.38
N PHE A 216 -7.66 8.30 8.61
CA PHE A 216 -8.80 7.40 8.52
C PHE A 216 -8.95 6.50 9.76
N PHE A 217 -7.87 5.86 10.20
CA PHE A 217 -7.91 4.78 11.20
C PHE A 217 -7.46 5.20 12.61
N GLY A 218 -6.47 6.08 12.73
CA GLY A 218 -5.89 6.51 14.01
C GLY A 218 -6.86 7.35 14.86
N LEU A 219 -7.67 8.21 14.24
CA LEU A 219 -8.64 9.08 14.93
C LEU A 219 -9.96 8.38 15.28
N SER A 220 -9.98 7.05 15.41
CA SER A 220 -11.19 6.32 15.82
C SER A 220 -11.27 6.27 17.35
N LYS A 221 -12.44 6.62 17.92
CA LYS A 221 -12.68 6.61 19.40
C LYS A 221 -12.29 5.28 20.05
N GLN A 222 -12.40 4.19 19.29
CA GLN A 222 -12.05 2.83 19.72
C GLN A 222 -10.54 2.60 19.87
N VAL A 223 -9.70 3.35 19.14
CA VAL A 223 -8.25 3.36 19.29
C VAL A 223 -7.83 4.36 20.37
N SER A 224 -8.44 5.54 20.43
CA SER A 224 -8.15 6.53 21.49
C SER A 224 -8.37 5.96 22.90
N ASN A 225 -9.47 5.26 23.16
CA ASN A 225 -9.66 4.59 24.45
C ASN A 225 -8.68 3.44 24.67
N LYS A 226 -8.27 2.70 23.64
CA LYS A 226 -7.26 1.62 23.79
C LYS A 226 -5.85 2.17 24.00
N VAL A 227 -5.49 3.30 23.39
CA VAL A 227 -4.21 3.98 23.57
C VAL A 227 -4.15 4.65 24.95
N LEU A 228 -5.26 5.24 25.41
CA LEU A 228 -5.37 5.76 26.78
C LEU A 228 -5.30 4.63 27.81
N LEU A 229 -6.01 3.51 27.58
CA LEU A 229 -5.89 2.32 28.44
C LEU A 229 -4.50 1.68 28.37
N SER A 230 -3.83 1.68 27.22
CA SER A 230 -2.44 1.20 27.09
C SER A 230 -1.44 2.12 27.79
N GLY A 231 -1.65 3.43 27.74
CA GLY A 231 -0.86 4.40 28.50
C GLY A 231 -1.11 4.30 30.01
N GLU A 232 -2.34 4.05 30.44
CA GLU A 232 -2.68 3.76 31.84
C GLU A 232 -2.15 2.40 32.32
N ILE A 233 -2.08 1.39 31.45
CA ILE A 233 -1.49 0.07 31.75
C ILE A 233 0.05 0.16 31.83
N GLU A 234 0.71 0.98 31.00
CA GLU A 234 2.15 1.24 31.14
C GLU A 234 2.47 2.07 32.39
N LEU A 235 1.60 3.02 32.77
CA LEU A 235 1.73 3.77 34.03
C LEU A 235 1.46 2.90 35.27
N THR A 236 0.49 1.99 35.23
CA THR A 236 0.23 1.06 36.34
C THR A 236 1.25 -0.08 36.42
N CYS A 237 1.78 -0.58 35.30
CA CYS A 237 2.92 -1.52 35.30
C CYS A 237 4.20 -0.85 35.83
N SER A 238 4.44 0.42 35.49
CA SER A 238 5.57 1.20 36.03
C SER A 238 5.40 1.51 37.52
N LEU A 239 4.18 1.76 38.00
CA LEU A 239 3.89 1.94 39.43
C LEU A 239 3.97 0.63 40.23
N PHE A 240 3.61 -0.51 39.65
CA PHE A 240 3.76 -1.83 40.31
C PHE A 240 5.19 -2.36 40.29
N THR A 241 6.02 -2.02 39.28
CA THR A 241 7.46 -2.33 39.31
C THR A 241 8.27 -1.42 40.23
N PHE A 242 7.76 -0.23 40.58
CA PHE A 242 8.40 0.64 41.57
C PHE A 242 8.16 0.24 43.04
N HIS A 243 7.21 -0.65 43.33
CA HIS A 243 6.99 -1.14 44.70
C HIS A 243 7.74 -2.44 45.03
N SER A 244 8.36 -3.11 44.05
CA SER A 244 9.12 -4.36 44.28
C SER A 244 10.65 -4.20 44.24
N LEU A 245 11.17 -3.00 43.96
CA LEU A 245 12.61 -2.71 43.92
C LEU A 245 12.98 -1.64 44.95
N GLY A 246 12.76 -1.97 46.21
CA GLY A 246 13.38 -1.32 47.36
C GLY A 246 14.46 -2.23 47.95
N TRP A 247 15.68 -1.67 48.10
CA TRP A 247 16.88 -2.17 48.79
C TRP A 247 17.85 -3.02 47.95
N LYS A 248 19.16 -2.74 47.88
CA LYS A 248 20.05 -2.19 48.91
C LYS A 248 21.31 -1.55 48.31
N VAL A 249 21.71 -0.42 48.91
CA VAL A 249 23.00 0.28 48.76
C VAL A 249 24.08 -0.44 49.61
N SER A 250 25.36 -0.20 49.27
CA SER A 250 26.63 -0.61 49.92
C SER A 250 27.25 -1.92 49.37
N GLN A 251 28.53 -2.01 49.03
CA GLN A 251 29.71 -1.11 49.11
C GLN A 251 30.46 -1.07 47.78
#